data_AF-A0AAN8C2T0-F1
#
_entry.id   AF-A0AAN8C2T0-F1
#
_cell.length_a   1.000
_cell.length_b   1.000
_cell.length_c   1.000
_cell.angle_alpha   90.00
_cell.angle_beta   90.00
_cell.angle_gamma   90.00
#
_symmetry.space_group_name_H-M   'P 1'
#
loop_
_entity.id
_entity.type
_entity.pdbx_description
1 polymer ?
#
loop_
_entity_poly.entity_id
_entity_poly.type
_entity_poly.pdbx_seq_one_letter_code
_entity_poly.pdbx_strand_id
1 'polypeptide(L)'
;MPPVLHSGFLYKSVHRGTLSRRTREDFQRFWCSVGDSVLLYESDRAPEACLQISVRDIVCLGVSRPDASNNNGFIDRFRFTFEMCLSSEKLLQFGLETADALHSWTRSIGKALSPLSVHCLLSREFERVGVLRYRNMLDAQQWRDAFFVLQKTNLFICPRRDGAAEDIINLKRLQELSIASETENQEKKDILVLVERGRTLHLQGVGRSDFSLWFSDIQRAAGGEGNALREQQLSRNDIPIIVDSCLAFITQYGLGHEGIYRKNGSRTRIKLLMDEFRKDARNVKLRIGDHFIEDVTDVLKRFFREVDDPVFMADLHPLWQDAARIPQKRARLDCYKEIIRTLPGSTGPPWLRSSVTCTGSRSTHGKGEHEVKIVEDLIDNYLHVFDIDEEHQTQIELEVSLITTWKDTQLSQAGDLIIEVYLERKNPDCCITLKVSPSMSAEELTNQVLFMRNVPPAERDVWMTFEVLEDGQLGEELSSCPYENVLK
;
A
#
# COMPACT_ATOMS: atom_id res chain seq x y z
N MET A 1 34.65 -19.31 -27.34
CA MET A 1 33.32 -18.66 -27.39
C MET A 1 32.76 -18.66 -25.97
N PRO A 2 32.10 -17.58 -25.52
CA PRO A 2 31.36 -17.59 -24.27
C PRO A 2 30.31 -18.72 -24.27
N PRO A 3 29.97 -19.32 -23.12
CA PRO A 3 28.96 -20.37 -23.08
C PRO A 3 27.59 -19.81 -23.49
N VAL A 4 26.94 -20.47 -24.46
CA VAL A 4 25.56 -20.16 -24.84
C VAL A 4 24.65 -20.61 -23.71
N LEU A 5 23.91 -19.66 -23.13
CA LEU A 5 22.96 -19.90 -22.04
C LEU A 5 21.64 -20.50 -22.55
N HIS A 6 21.20 -20.07 -23.73
CA HIS A 6 19.96 -20.54 -24.35
C HIS A 6 19.94 -20.25 -25.86
N SER A 7 19.24 -21.07 -26.64
CA SER A 7 19.04 -20.87 -28.07
C SER A 7 17.71 -21.47 -28.53
N GLY A 8 17.12 -20.88 -29.57
CA GLY A 8 15.85 -21.33 -30.12
C GLY A 8 15.18 -20.26 -30.96
N PHE A 9 13.92 -20.46 -31.32
CA PHE A 9 13.18 -19.49 -32.13
C PHE A 9 12.48 -18.42 -31.28
N LEU A 10 12.60 -17.17 -31.72
CA LEU A 10 11.83 -16.03 -31.21
C LEU A 10 11.11 -15.32 -32.34
N TYR A 11 9.96 -14.73 -32.04
CA TYR A 11 9.23 -13.88 -32.97
C TYR A 11 9.47 -12.43 -32.59
N LYS A 12 10.19 -11.67 -33.41
CA LYS A 12 10.51 -10.26 -33.15
C LYS A 12 9.54 -9.37 -33.91
N SER A 13 9.02 -8.33 -33.25
CA SER A 13 8.22 -7.30 -33.92
C SER A 13 9.05 -6.48 -34.91
N VAL A 14 8.45 -6.18 -36.06
CA VAL A 14 9.07 -5.46 -37.19
C VAL A 14 8.57 -4.01 -37.29
N HIS A 15 7.47 -3.64 -36.62
CA HIS A 15 6.86 -2.29 -36.68
C HIS A 15 7.02 -1.48 -35.38
N ARG A 16 7.26 -0.16 -35.54
CA ARG A 16 7.22 0.85 -34.45
C ARG A 16 5.81 1.47 -34.39
N GLY A 17 4.99 1.05 -33.42
CA GLY A 17 3.64 1.59 -33.22
C GLY A 17 2.99 1.13 -31.90
N THR A 18 2.01 1.88 -31.41
CA THR A 18 1.29 1.66 -30.15
C THR A 18 0.64 0.27 -30.05
N LEU A 19 0.61 -0.27 -28.83
CA LEU A 19 0.25 -1.65 -28.47
C LEU A 19 -1.17 -2.11 -28.89
N SER A 20 -2.06 -1.21 -29.33
CA SER A 20 -3.48 -1.51 -29.44
C SER A 20 -3.91 -2.27 -30.70
N ARG A 21 -3.05 -2.43 -31.73
CA ARG A 21 -3.39 -3.14 -32.99
C ARG A 21 -2.18 -3.76 -33.72
N ARG A 22 -1.48 -4.75 -33.16
CA ARG A 22 -0.48 -5.58 -33.91
C ARG A 22 -0.92 -6.99 -34.37
N THR A 23 -0.98 -7.27 -35.66
CA THR A 23 -1.38 -8.61 -36.16
C THR A 23 -0.19 -9.58 -36.25
N ARG A 24 -0.47 -10.84 -36.62
CA ARG A 24 0.56 -11.87 -36.91
C ARG A 24 1.62 -11.41 -37.91
N GLU A 25 1.25 -10.53 -38.83
CA GLU A 25 2.11 -10.02 -39.92
C GLU A 25 3.18 -9.05 -39.42
N ASP A 26 3.02 -8.53 -38.19
CA ASP A 26 3.98 -7.62 -37.57
C ASP A 26 5.18 -8.35 -36.93
N PHE A 27 5.17 -9.69 -36.89
CA PHE A 27 6.19 -10.49 -36.24
C PHE A 27 6.92 -11.40 -37.22
N GLN A 28 8.25 -11.30 -37.23
CA GLN A 28 9.12 -12.16 -38.02
C GLN A 28 9.84 -13.14 -37.10
N ARG A 29 9.94 -14.40 -37.54
CA ARG A 29 10.61 -15.48 -36.82
C ARG A 29 12.12 -15.42 -37.05
N PHE A 30 12.89 -15.52 -35.99
CA PHE A 30 14.35 -15.59 -36.00
C PHE A 30 14.83 -16.78 -35.19
N TRP A 31 15.95 -17.37 -35.60
CA TRP A 31 16.73 -18.23 -34.72
C TRP A 31 17.61 -17.34 -33.84
N CYS A 32 17.60 -17.56 -32.53
CA CYS A 32 18.25 -16.68 -31.58
C CYS A 32 19.18 -17.47 -30.64
N SER A 33 20.22 -16.82 -30.13
CA SER A 33 21.06 -17.36 -29.06
C SER A 33 21.44 -16.28 -28.05
N VAL A 34 21.65 -16.69 -26.80
CA VAL A 34 22.00 -15.82 -25.67
C VAL A 34 23.35 -16.23 -25.11
N GLY A 35 24.28 -15.29 -25.05
CA GLY A 35 25.56 -15.36 -24.33
C GLY A 35 25.92 -13.97 -23.85
N ASP A 36 27.14 -13.50 -24.15
CA ASP A 36 27.55 -12.09 -23.95
C ASP A 36 26.82 -11.10 -24.89
N SER A 37 26.04 -11.63 -25.83
CA SER A 37 25.15 -10.88 -26.71
C SER A 37 23.92 -11.73 -27.01
N VAL A 38 22.82 -11.07 -27.35
CA VAL A 38 21.64 -11.71 -27.95
C VAL A 38 21.80 -11.60 -29.47
N LEU A 39 22.01 -12.74 -30.12
CA LEU A 39 22.22 -12.85 -31.57
C LEU A 39 20.95 -13.36 -32.23
N LEU A 40 20.54 -12.71 -33.32
CA LEU A 40 19.39 -13.11 -34.13
C LEU A 40 19.88 -13.48 -35.53
N TYR A 41 19.35 -14.57 -36.06
CA TYR A 41 19.66 -15.14 -37.36
C TYR A 41 18.36 -15.34 -38.13
N GLU A 42 18.39 -15.14 -39.45
CA GLU A 42 17.21 -15.38 -40.31
C GLU A 42 16.78 -16.85 -40.31
N SER A 43 17.72 -17.77 -40.10
CA SER A 43 17.47 -19.20 -39.91
C SER A 43 18.54 -19.83 -39.01
N ASP A 44 18.29 -21.05 -38.55
CA ASP A 44 19.23 -21.87 -37.77
C ASP A 44 20.50 -22.28 -38.55
N ARG A 45 20.50 -22.10 -39.87
CA ARG A 45 21.62 -22.41 -40.78
C ARG A 45 22.33 -21.16 -41.32
N ALA A 46 21.87 -19.96 -40.96
CA ALA A 46 22.49 -18.75 -41.44
C ALA A 46 23.92 -18.60 -40.87
N PRO A 47 24.92 -18.25 -41.69
CA PRO A 47 26.31 -18.19 -41.25
C PRO A 47 26.61 -16.98 -40.36
N GLU A 48 25.81 -15.92 -40.48
CA GLU A 48 26.01 -14.65 -39.77
C GLU A 48 24.70 -14.17 -39.13
N ALA A 49 24.84 -13.48 -38.00
CA ALA A 49 23.70 -12.89 -37.30
C ALA A 49 23.24 -11.62 -38.04
N CYS A 50 21.94 -11.51 -38.31
CA CYS A 50 21.35 -10.30 -38.89
C CYS A 50 21.22 -9.17 -37.87
N LEU A 51 21.20 -9.49 -36.58
CA LEU A 51 21.22 -8.50 -35.49
C LEU A 51 22.01 -9.05 -34.30
N GLN A 52 22.88 -8.21 -33.75
CA GLN A 52 23.60 -8.45 -32.51
C GLN A 52 23.26 -7.37 -31.49
N ILE A 53 22.84 -7.78 -30.31
CA ILE A 53 22.54 -6.89 -29.19
C ILE A 53 23.50 -7.26 -28.06
N SER A 54 24.42 -6.36 -27.72
CA SER A 54 25.29 -6.56 -26.56
C SER A 54 24.46 -6.59 -25.28
N VAL A 55 24.74 -7.52 -24.36
CA VAL A 55 24.03 -7.55 -23.07
C VAL A 55 24.27 -6.30 -22.23
N ARG A 56 25.40 -5.61 -22.47
CA ARG A 56 25.73 -4.34 -21.81
C ARG A 56 24.86 -3.18 -22.27
N ASP A 57 24.26 -3.28 -23.45
CA ASP A 57 23.37 -2.27 -24.00
C ASP A 57 21.92 -2.46 -23.53
N ILE A 58 21.59 -3.58 -22.87
CA ILE A 58 20.24 -3.86 -22.35
C ILE A 58 20.10 -3.19 -20.99
N VAL A 59 19.22 -2.19 -20.90
CA VAL A 59 18.93 -1.44 -19.67
C VAL A 59 17.92 -2.19 -18.81
N CYS A 60 16.83 -2.64 -19.41
CA CYS A 60 15.82 -3.45 -18.72
C CYS A 60 15.12 -4.43 -19.67
N LEU A 61 14.59 -5.50 -19.07
CA LEU A 61 13.83 -6.57 -19.67
C LEU A 61 12.47 -6.63 -18.98
N GLY A 62 11.40 -6.31 -19.72
CA GLY A 62 10.02 -6.35 -19.26
C GLY A 62 9.30 -7.59 -19.79
N VAL A 63 8.39 -8.15 -19.00
CA VAL A 63 7.61 -9.35 -19.32
C VAL A 63 6.13 -9.01 -19.25
N SER A 64 5.42 -9.21 -20.35
CA SER A 64 3.97 -9.01 -20.42
C SER A 64 3.29 -10.36 -20.60
N ARG A 65 2.40 -10.66 -19.66
CA ARG A 65 1.50 -11.80 -19.68
C ARG A 65 0.08 -11.28 -19.92
N PRO A 66 -0.79 -12.10 -20.52
CA PRO A 66 -2.16 -11.70 -20.73
C PRO A 66 -2.93 -11.74 -19.42
N ASP A 67 -3.58 -10.63 -19.06
CA ASP A 67 -4.47 -10.59 -17.90
C ASP A 67 -5.66 -11.52 -18.10
N ALA A 68 -6.14 -12.13 -17.01
CA ALA A 68 -7.34 -12.98 -17.03
C ALA A 68 -8.63 -12.18 -17.34
N SER A 69 -8.61 -10.85 -17.12
CA SER A 69 -9.78 -9.96 -17.19
C SER A 69 -9.90 -9.18 -18.50
N ASN A 70 -8.82 -8.98 -19.26
CA ASN A 70 -8.84 -8.18 -20.48
C ASN A 70 -8.91 -9.05 -21.74
N ASN A 71 -10.12 -9.57 -22.01
CA ASN A 71 -10.48 -10.22 -23.26
C ASN A 71 -10.75 -9.21 -24.40
N ASN A 72 -9.90 -8.19 -24.54
CA ASN A 72 -9.86 -7.42 -25.78
C ASN A 72 -9.15 -8.28 -26.82
N GLY A 73 -9.95 -9.09 -27.53
CA GLY A 73 -9.53 -10.13 -28.46
C GLY A 73 -8.36 -9.71 -29.36
N PHE A 74 -7.15 -10.13 -28.96
CA PHE A 74 -5.93 -9.95 -29.73
C PHE A 74 -5.25 -11.31 -29.97
N ILE A 75 -5.75 -11.97 -31.03
CA ILE A 75 -5.22 -13.06 -31.87
C ILE A 75 -4.15 -14.01 -31.28
N ASP A 76 -4.64 -15.11 -30.68
CA ASP A 76 -4.42 -16.54 -31.03
C ASP A 76 -3.01 -17.13 -31.31
N ARG A 77 -1.87 -16.48 -30.99
CA ARG A 77 -0.57 -17.23 -30.94
C ARG A 77 0.54 -16.66 -30.05
N PHE A 78 0.68 -15.34 -29.92
CA PHE A 78 1.78 -14.70 -29.17
C PHE A 78 1.29 -13.96 -27.92
N ARG A 79 0.50 -14.66 -27.10
CA ARG A 79 -0.08 -14.14 -25.86
C ARG A 79 1.00 -13.77 -24.82
N PHE A 80 2.18 -14.36 -24.94
CA PHE A 80 3.32 -14.18 -24.06
C PHE A 80 4.37 -13.33 -24.77
N THR A 81 4.67 -12.15 -24.23
CA THR A 81 5.66 -11.26 -24.83
C THR A 81 6.66 -10.77 -23.80
N PHE A 82 7.85 -10.44 -24.28
CA PHE A 82 8.81 -9.68 -23.50
C PHE A 82 9.37 -8.55 -24.35
N GLU A 83 9.90 -7.55 -23.68
CA GLU A 83 10.50 -6.39 -24.29
C GLU A 83 11.87 -6.08 -23.70
N MET A 84 12.76 -5.58 -24.53
CA MET A 84 14.10 -5.16 -24.13
C MET A 84 14.27 -3.68 -24.44
N CYS A 85 14.49 -2.88 -23.41
CA CYS A 85 14.85 -1.48 -23.56
C CYS A 85 16.38 -1.37 -23.63
N LEU A 86 16.89 -0.78 -24.71
CA LEU A 86 18.32 -0.57 -24.90
C LEU A 86 18.77 0.80 -24.42
N SER A 87 20.07 0.97 -24.19
CA SER A 87 20.73 2.25 -23.85
C SER A 87 20.55 3.32 -24.94
N SER A 88 20.26 2.90 -26.17
CA SER A 88 19.88 3.77 -27.30
C SER A 88 18.41 4.23 -27.28
N GLU A 89 17.68 3.95 -26.19
CA GLU A 89 16.22 4.13 -26.05
C GLU A 89 15.37 3.33 -27.06
N LYS A 90 15.99 2.40 -27.79
CA LYS A 90 15.26 1.50 -28.68
C LYS A 90 14.57 0.40 -27.86
N LEU A 91 13.25 0.29 -28.03
CA LEU A 91 12.47 -0.81 -27.47
C LEU A 91 12.31 -1.94 -28.50
N LEU A 92 12.73 -3.14 -28.14
CA LEU A 92 12.56 -4.35 -28.94
C LEU A 92 11.55 -5.27 -28.29
N GLN A 93 10.55 -5.74 -29.05
CA GLN A 93 9.52 -6.64 -28.53
C GLN A 93 9.58 -8.00 -29.20
N PHE A 94 9.42 -9.04 -28.39
CA PHE A 94 9.47 -10.44 -28.79
C PHE A 94 8.24 -11.18 -28.28
N GLY A 95 7.69 -12.07 -29.12
CA GLY A 95 6.55 -12.93 -28.82
C GLY A 95 6.95 -14.40 -28.76
N LEU A 96 6.26 -15.13 -27.87
CA LEU A 96 6.39 -16.57 -27.67
C LEU A 96 5.02 -17.24 -27.58
N GLU A 97 5.00 -18.55 -27.85
CA GLU A 97 3.78 -19.35 -27.89
C GLU A 97 3.38 -19.89 -26.50
N THR A 98 4.34 -20.08 -25.59
CA THR A 98 4.09 -20.68 -24.27
C THR A 98 4.71 -19.87 -23.13
N ALA A 99 4.10 -19.98 -21.95
CA ALA A 99 4.61 -19.36 -20.72
C ALA A 99 5.99 -19.92 -20.32
N ASP A 100 6.19 -21.24 -20.49
CA ASP A 100 7.47 -21.89 -20.17
C ASP A 100 8.61 -21.42 -21.07
N ALA A 101 8.32 -21.22 -22.37
CA ALA A 101 9.28 -20.64 -23.30
C ALA A 101 9.60 -19.20 -22.89
N LEU A 102 8.57 -18.38 -22.60
CA LEU A 102 8.75 -17.02 -22.11
C LEU A 102 9.65 -16.98 -20.87
N HIS A 103 9.36 -17.81 -19.87
CA HIS A 103 10.14 -17.89 -18.64
C HIS A 103 11.59 -18.34 -18.92
N SER A 104 11.80 -19.35 -19.76
CA SER A 104 13.14 -19.85 -20.10
C SER A 104 13.99 -18.79 -20.80
N TRP A 105 13.40 -18.07 -21.77
CA TRP A 105 14.08 -16.99 -22.49
C TRP A 105 14.39 -15.81 -21.58
N THR A 106 13.40 -15.30 -20.85
CA THR A 106 13.59 -14.10 -20.01
C THR A 106 14.51 -14.38 -18.83
N ARG A 107 14.49 -15.59 -18.26
CA ARG A 107 15.46 -16.04 -17.26
C ARG A 107 16.88 -16.07 -17.82
N SER A 108 17.06 -16.61 -19.03
CA SER A 108 18.40 -16.72 -19.63
C SER A 108 18.98 -15.37 -20.00
N ILE A 109 18.18 -14.50 -20.63
CA ILE A 109 18.57 -13.11 -20.94
C ILE A 109 18.82 -12.31 -19.65
N GLY A 110 17.94 -12.44 -18.65
CA GLY A 110 18.08 -11.82 -17.34
C GLY A 110 19.37 -12.23 -16.63
N LYS A 111 19.73 -13.53 -16.67
CA LYS A 111 21.00 -14.01 -16.11
C LYS A 111 22.22 -13.51 -16.88
N ALA A 112 22.11 -13.35 -18.19
CA ALA A 112 23.19 -12.83 -19.03
C ALA A 112 23.50 -11.34 -18.74
N LEU A 113 22.48 -10.54 -18.42
CA LEU A 113 22.63 -9.11 -18.16
C LEU A 113 22.89 -8.76 -16.69
N SER A 114 22.66 -9.67 -15.74
CA SER A 114 22.70 -9.39 -14.30
C SER A 114 23.79 -10.16 -13.55
N PRO A 115 24.31 -9.61 -12.43
CA PRO A 115 25.24 -10.32 -11.56
C PRO A 115 24.59 -11.54 -10.89
N LEU A 116 25.43 -12.46 -10.38
CA LEU A 116 25.00 -13.72 -9.74
C LEU A 116 24.01 -13.51 -8.59
N SER A 117 24.09 -12.38 -7.90
CA SER A 117 23.21 -11.98 -6.80
C SER A 117 21.72 -11.97 -7.17
N VAL A 118 21.39 -11.74 -8.44
CA VAL A 118 20.01 -11.61 -8.94
C VAL A 118 19.44 -12.94 -9.43
N HIS A 119 20.29 -13.95 -9.67
CA HIS A 119 19.92 -15.17 -10.41
C HIS A 119 18.85 -16.03 -9.70
N CYS A 120 18.80 -16.00 -8.37
CA CYS A 120 17.78 -16.71 -7.61
C CYS A 120 16.39 -16.12 -7.86
N LEU A 121 16.27 -14.79 -7.93
CA LEU A 121 15.03 -14.08 -8.22
C LEU A 121 14.54 -14.42 -9.63
N LEU A 122 15.44 -14.42 -10.61
CA LEU A 122 15.13 -14.76 -12.01
C LEU A 122 14.71 -16.22 -12.23
N SER A 123 14.85 -17.08 -11.21
CA SER A 123 14.34 -18.45 -11.26
C SER A 123 12.83 -18.52 -11.06
N ARG A 124 12.22 -17.42 -10.62
CA ARG A 124 10.77 -17.25 -10.51
C ARG A 124 10.29 -16.31 -11.61
N GLU A 125 8.99 -16.30 -11.79
CA GLU A 125 8.33 -15.30 -12.62
C GLU A 125 8.59 -13.88 -12.09
N PHE A 126 8.88 -12.96 -13.01
CA PHE A 126 9.06 -11.53 -12.76
C PHE A 126 8.37 -10.73 -13.86
N GLU A 127 8.04 -9.47 -13.56
CA GLU A 127 7.44 -8.52 -14.50
C GLU A 127 8.52 -7.66 -15.15
N ARG A 128 9.57 -7.27 -14.41
CA ARG A 128 10.69 -6.50 -14.96
C ARG A 128 11.99 -6.76 -14.22
N VAL A 129 13.10 -6.81 -14.94
CA VAL A 129 14.45 -6.75 -14.38
C VAL A 129 15.28 -5.72 -15.14
N GLY A 130 16.12 -4.96 -14.45
CA GLY A 130 16.98 -3.98 -15.10
C GLY A 130 17.74 -3.13 -14.11
N VAL A 131 18.54 -2.21 -14.64
CA VAL A 131 19.30 -1.26 -13.82
C VAL A 131 18.46 0.00 -13.59
N LEU A 132 18.43 0.48 -12.36
CA LEU A 132 17.97 1.82 -12.00
C LEU A 132 19.04 2.49 -11.13
N ARG A 133 19.03 3.81 -11.14
CA ARG A 133 19.73 4.61 -10.15
C ARG A 133 18.81 4.85 -8.97
N TYR A 134 19.33 4.74 -7.76
CA TYR A 134 18.55 5.00 -6.56
C TYR A 134 19.35 5.77 -5.51
N ARG A 135 18.64 6.43 -4.61
CA ARG A 135 19.16 6.96 -3.35
C ARG A 135 18.12 6.74 -2.26
N ASN A 136 18.59 6.42 -1.06
CA ASN A 136 17.74 6.21 0.11
C ASN A 136 17.82 7.43 1.05
N MET A 137 16.95 7.48 2.05
CA MET A 137 16.93 8.58 3.03
C MET A 137 18.23 8.71 3.84
N LEU A 138 18.93 7.60 4.07
CA LEU A 138 20.18 7.57 4.85
C LEU A 138 21.37 8.17 4.08
N ASP A 139 21.31 8.18 2.75
CA ASP A 139 22.34 8.72 1.86
C ASP A 139 21.69 9.47 0.67
N ALA A 140 20.96 10.54 1.00
CA ALA A 140 20.16 11.30 0.02
C ALA A 140 21.00 12.10 -1.00
N GLN A 141 22.32 12.16 -0.83
CA GLN A 141 23.21 12.91 -1.71
C GLN A 141 23.84 12.04 -2.79
N GLN A 142 23.91 10.71 -2.59
CA GLN A 142 24.62 9.82 -3.51
C GLN A 142 23.68 8.90 -4.29
N TRP A 143 23.63 9.12 -5.61
CA TRP A 143 23.02 8.16 -6.54
C TRP A 143 23.87 6.91 -6.68
N ARG A 144 23.23 5.74 -6.56
CA ARG A 144 23.85 4.43 -6.70
C ARG A 144 23.14 3.61 -7.76
N ASP A 145 23.89 2.82 -8.51
CA ASP A 145 23.32 1.90 -9.49
C ASP A 145 23.04 0.53 -8.84
N ALA A 146 21.84 0.01 -9.03
CA ALA A 146 21.46 -1.33 -8.61
C ALA A 146 20.61 -2.02 -9.68
N PHE A 147 20.61 -3.35 -9.64
CA PHE A 147 19.62 -4.15 -10.34
C PHE A 147 18.35 -4.19 -9.51
N PHE A 148 17.23 -3.95 -10.19
CA PHE A 148 15.90 -4.09 -9.63
C PHE A 148 15.20 -5.26 -10.27
N VAL A 149 14.45 -6.02 -9.48
CA VAL A 149 13.56 -7.08 -9.97
C VAL A 149 12.17 -6.83 -9.40
N LEU A 150 11.21 -6.59 -10.28
CA LEU A 150 9.79 -6.55 -9.90
C LEU A 150 9.22 -7.97 -9.98
N GLN A 151 8.69 -8.45 -8.86
CA GLN A 151 7.97 -9.72 -8.77
C GLN A 151 6.64 -9.53 -8.05
N LYS A 152 5.55 -9.59 -8.82
CA LYS A 152 4.19 -9.28 -8.38
C LYS A 152 4.12 -7.90 -7.75
N THR A 153 4.15 -7.83 -6.42
CA THR A 153 4.06 -6.60 -5.63
C THR A 153 5.36 -6.27 -4.91
N ASN A 154 6.42 -7.07 -5.08
CA ASN A 154 7.69 -6.86 -4.40
C ASN A 154 8.72 -6.33 -5.39
N LEU A 155 9.35 -5.22 -5.03
CA LEU A 155 10.46 -4.64 -5.75
C LEU A 155 11.75 -4.96 -4.99
N PHE A 156 12.55 -5.87 -5.54
CA PHE A 156 13.83 -6.28 -4.96
C PHE A 156 14.96 -5.35 -5.42
N ILE A 157 15.83 -4.97 -4.49
CA ILE A 157 16.99 -4.10 -4.74
C ILE A 157 18.26 -4.93 -4.59
N CYS A 158 19.03 -5.03 -5.67
CA CYS A 158 20.26 -5.82 -5.75
C CYS A 158 21.42 -4.92 -6.18
N PRO A 159 22.18 -4.34 -5.23
CA PRO A 159 23.31 -3.47 -5.54
C PRO A 159 24.38 -4.20 -6.35
N ARG A 160 25.15 -3.43 -7.13
CA ARG A 160 26.21 -3.98 -8.01
C ARG A 160 27.42 -4.56 -7.27
N ARG A 161 27.57 -4.33 -5.96
CA ARG A 161 28.66 -4.92 -5.17
C ARG A 161 28.27 -6.37 -4.84
N ASP A 162 29.19 -7.31 -4.99
CA ASP A 162 28.92 -8.74 -4.80
C ASP A 162 28.31 -9.01 -3.41
N GLY A 163 27.06 -9.48 -3.38
CA GLY A 163 26.26 -9.73 -2.17
C GLY A 163 24.86 -10.24 -2.54
N ALA A 164 24.05 -10.72 -1.59
CA ALA A 164 22.64 -11.09 -1.84
C ALA A 164 21.77 -9.84 -2.12
N ALA A 165 20.50 -10.02 -2.50
CA ALA A 165 19.54 -8.91 -2.55
C ALA A 165 19.54 -8.17 -1.20
N GLU A 166 19.86 -6.88 -1.21
CA GLU A 166 20.08 -6.11 0.03
C GLU A 166 18.77 -5.66 0.67
N ASP A 167 17.73 -5.39 -0.13
CA ASP A 167 16.47 -4.83 0.36
C ASP A 167 15.26 -5.21 -0.54
N ILE A 168 14.06 -5.08 0.02
CA ILE A 168 12.78 -5.37 -0.64
C ILE A 168 11.76 -4.31 -0.22
N ILE A 169 11.04 -3.78 -1.20
CA ILE A 169 9.88 -2.90 -0.99
C ILE A 169 8.61 -3.62 -1.40
N ASN A 170 7.62 -3.67 -0.51
CA ASN A 170 6.29 -4.12 -0.87
C ASN A 170 5.46 -2.95 -1.39
N LEU A 171 5.17 -2.98 -2.69
CA LEU A 171 4.47 -1.93 -3.41
C LEU A 171 3.03 -1.71 -2.91
N LYS A 172 2.40 -2.73 -2.31
CA LYS A 172 1.08 -2.57 -1.69
C LYS A 172 1.14 -1.76 -0.40
N ARG A 173 2.31 -1.66 0.26
CA ARG A 173 2.52 -0.92 1.52
C ARG A 173 3.05 0.51 1.33
N LEU A 174 3.15 1.01 0.09
CA LEU A 174 3.75 2.31 -0.23
C LEU A 174 2.95 3.54 0.19
N GLN A 175 3.09 4.19 1.34
CA GLN A 175 2.29 5.40 1.66
C GLN A 175 2.34 6.51 0.59
N GLU A 176 3.39 6.57 -0.24
CA GLU A 176 3.47 7.45 -1.39
C GLU A 176 4.02 6.72 -2.62
N LEU A 177 3.44 7.05 -3.79
CA LEU A 177 3.93 6.72 -5.12
C LEU A 177 3.74 7.97 -6.00
N SER A 178 4.79 8.76 -6.18
CA SER A 178 4.71 10.05 -6.89
C SER A 178 5.89 10.24 -7.85
N ILE A 179 5.76 11.20 -8.76
CA ILE A 179 6.84 11.61 -9.65
C ILE A 179 7.28 13.02 -9.25
N ALA A 180 8.55 13.14 -8.88
CA ALA A 180 9.26 14.40 -8.76
C ALA A 180 10.12 14.64 -10.02
N SER A 181 10.60 15.86 -10.20
CA SER A 181 11.59 16.14 -11.25
C SER A 181 12.72 16.96 -10.67
N GLU A 182 13.95 16.63 -11.05
CA GLU A 182 15.15 17.40 -10.72
C GLU A 182 15.85 17.83 -12.00
N THR A 183 16.47 19.01 -11.98
CA THR A 183 17.27 19.51 -13.09
C THR A 183 18.73 19.19 -12.82
N GLU A 184 19.31 18.30 -13.60
CA GLU A 184 20.72 17.93 -13.53
C GLU A 184 21.35 18.29 -14.89
N ASN A 185 22.41 19.11 -14.90
CA ASN A 185 23.10 19.53 -16.13
C ASN A 185 22.20 20.13 -17.22
N GLN A 186 21.22 20.97 -16.84
CA GLN A 186 20.21 21.58 -17.74
C GLN A 186 19.22 20.59 -18.36
N GLU A 187 19.27 19.31 -18.00
CA GLU A 187 18.27 18.31 -18.37
C GLU A 187 17.32 18.04 -17.21
N LYS A 188 16.02 18.13 -17.49
CA LYS A 188 14.98 17.71 -16.54
C LYS A 188 14.93 16.18 -16.52
N LYS A 189 15.14 15.60 -15.34
CA LYS A 189 15.04 14.17 -15.09
C LYS A 189 13.87 13.88 -14.16
N ASP A 190 13.07 12.90 -14.53
CA ASP A 190 11.98 12.42 -13.69
C ASP A 190 12.50 11.41 -12.66
N ILE A 191 11.97 11.53 -11.44
CA ILE A 191 12.36 10.74 -10.28
C ILE A 191 11.08 10.16 -9.70
N LEU A 192 11.03 8.84 -9.59
CA LEU A 192 9.94 8.14 -8.95
C LEU A 192 10.22 8.08 -7.44
N VAL A 193 9.30 8.61 -6.64
CA VAL A 193 9.39 8.66 -5.19
C VAL A 193 8.48 7.58 -4.60
N LEU A 194 9.08 6.70 -3.82
CA LEU A 194 8.42 5.60 -3.13
C LEU A 194 8.58 5.81 -1.62
N VAL A 195 7.50 5.80 -0.86
CA VAL A 195 7.56 5.85 0.61
C VAL A 195 6.95 4.58 1.19
N GLU A 196 7.73 3.75 1.87
CA GLU A 196 7.25 2.56 2.58
C GLU A 196 7.64 2.60 4.06
N ARG A 197 6.65 2.65 4.95
CA ARG A 197 6.82 2.71 6.42
C ARG A 197 7.80 3.81 6.86
N GLY A 198 7.73 4.97 6.22
CA GLY A 198 8.63 6.11 6.49
C GLY A 198 9.99 6.03 5.79
N ARG A 199 10.30 4.93 5.07
CA ARG A 199 11.49 4.83 4.22
C ARG A 199 11.20 5.45 2.87
N THR A 200 11.89 6.54 2.54
CA THR A 200 11.81 7.18 1.21
C THR A 200 12.90 6.63 0.30
N LEU A 201 12.50 6.12 -0.86
CA LEU A 201 13.37 5.68 -1.94
C LEU A 201 13.09 6.52 -3.18
N HIS A 202 14.15 7.10 -3.75
CA HIS A 202 14.08 7.79 -5.03
C HIS A 202 14.66 6.89 -6.10
N LEU A 203 13.94 6.71 -7.21
CA LEU A 203 14.32 5.90 -8.34
C LEU A 203 14.42 6.76 -9.59
N GLN A 204 15.48 6.56 -10.36
CA GLN A 204 15.72 7.24 -11.63
C GLN A 204 16.08 6.21 -12.70
N GLY A 205 15.43 6.29 -13.86
CA GLY A 205 15.77 5.50 -15.04
C GLY A 205 17.10 5.93 -15.64
N VAL A 206 17.72 5.04 -16.42
CA VAL A 206 18.94 5.36 -17.17
C VAL A 206 18.62 6.38 -18.28
N GLY A 207 17.44 6.28 -18.88
CA GLY A 207 16.87 7.21 -19.84
C GLY A 207 15.38 7.47 -19.57
N ARG A 208 14.71 8.09 -20.54
CA ARG A 208 13.26 8.41 -20.39
C ARG A 208 12.40 7.19 -20.68
N SER A 209 12.82 6.38 -21.64
CA SER A 209 12.06 5.22 -22.09
C SER A 209 11.97 4.14 -21.01
N ASP A 210 13.08 3.75 -20.37
CA ASP A 210 13.06 2.76 -19.29
C ASP A 210 12.38 3.31 -18.02
N PHE A 211 12.54 4.60 -17.70
CA PHE A 211 11.80 5.23 -16.61
C PHE A 211 10.28 5.05 -16.77
N SER A 212 9.74 5.37 -17.94
CA SER A 212 8.32 5.24 -18.24
C SER A 212 7.82 3.80 -18.08
N LEU A 213 8.62 2.84 -18.56
CA LEU A 213 8.31 1.41 -18.43
C LEU A 213 8.32 0.94 -16.98
N TRP A 214 9.34 1.32 -16.21
CA TRP A 214 9.42 1.01 -14.77
C TRP A 214 8.28 1.65 -13.98
N PHE A 215 7.97 2.91 -14.25
CA PHE A 215 6.86 3.61 -13.61
C PHE A 215 5.53 2.91 -13.86
N SER A 216 5.24 2.57 -15.12
CA SER A 216 3.99 1.88 -15.48
C SER A 216 3.85 0.53 -14.78
N ASP A 217 4.92 -0.26 -14.71
CA ASP A 217 4.88 -1.57 -14.06
C ASP A 217 4.81 -1.48 -12.53
N ILE A 218 5.54 -0.54 -11.92
CA ILE A 218 5.48 -0.28 -10.47
C ILE A 218 4.09 0.23 -10.09
N GLN A 219 3.51 1.14 -10.87
CA GLN A 219 2.16 1.67 -10.63
C GLN A 219 1.10 0.57 -10.70
N ARG A 220 1.17 -0.31 -11.71
CA ARG A 220 0.28 -1.46 -11.83
C ARG A 220 0.43 -2.44 -10.67
N ALA A 221 1.66 -2.73 -10.25
CA ALA A 221 1.94 -3.59 -9.10
C ALA A 221 1.48 -2.98 -7.76
N ALA A 222 1.54 -1.65 -7.62
CA ALA A 222 1.10 -0.91 -6.43
C ALA A 222 -0.43 -0.65 -6.38
N GLY A 223 -1.12 -0.68 -7.52
CA GLY A 223 -2.57 -0.39 -7.65
C GLY A 223 -3.47 -1.40 -6.97
N GLY A 224 -4.76 -1.10 -6.78
CA GLY A 224 -5.74 -1.93 -6.04
C GLY A 224 -6.71 -2.74 -6.89
N GLU A 225 -6.36 -3.14 -8.12
CA GLU A 225 -7.33 -3.62 -9.12
C GLU A 225 -8.01 -4.98 -8.82
N GLY A 226 -7.61 -5.68 -7.76
CA GLY A 226 -8.19 -6.96 -7.36
C GLY A 226 -9.24 -6.83 -6.26
N ASN A 227 -10.11 -7.84 -6.10
CA ASN A 227 -11.05 -7.94 -4.98
C ASN A 227 -10.51 -8.80 -3.82
N ALA A 228 -9.44 -9.58 -4.03
CA ALA A 228 -8.82 -10.34 -2.96
C ALA A 228 -8.18 -9.41 -1.91
N LEU A 229 -8.30 -9.74 -0.61
CA LEU A 229 -7.72 -8.93 0.48
C LEU A 229 -6.22 -8.72 0.33
N ARG A 230 -5.49 -9.75 -0.10
CA ARG A 230 -4.03 -9.70 -0.34
C ARG A 230 -3.62 -8.77 -1.49
N GLU A 231 -4.55 -8.39 -2.36
CA GLU A 231 -4.31 -7.53 -3.52
C GLU A 231 -4.62 -6.05 -3.23
N GLN A 232 -5.17 -5.75 -2.05
CA GLN A 232 -5.50 -4.39 -1.64
C GLN A 232 -4.25 -3.58 -1.31
N GLN A 233 -4.36 -2.26 -1.48
CA GLN A 233 -3.37 -1.33 -0.95
C GLN A 233 -3.48 -1.29 0.57
N LEU A 234 -2.33 -1.42 1.24
CA LEU A 234 -2.22 -1.54 2.69
C LEU A 234 -1.72 -0.24 3.31
N SER A 235 -2.28 0.08 4.48
CA SER A 235 -1.81 1.14 5.37
C SER A 235 -0.56 0.70 6.13
N ARG A 236 -0.04 1.57 7.00
CA ARG A 236 1.16 1.27 7.82
C ARG A 236 0.95 0.07 8.75
N ASN A 237 -0.31 -0.18 9.13
CA ASN A 237 -0.71 -1.25 10.04
C ASN A 237 -1.07 -2.56 9.30
N ASP A 238 -0.72 -2.67 8.02
CA ASP A 238 -1.04 -3.83 7.17
C ASP A 238 -2.56 -4.09 7.02
N ILE A 239 -3.36 -3.03 7.09
CA ILE A 239 -4.82 -3.03 6.89
C ILE A 239 -5.13 -2.47 5.50
N PRO A 240 -6.11 -3.00 4.74
CA PRO A 240 -6.57 -2.35 3.51
C PRO A 240 -6.93 -0.87 3.75
N ILE A 241 -6.37 0.04 2.96
CA ILE A 241 -6.55 1.50 3.15
C ILE A 241 -8.02 1.89 3.14
N ILE A 242 -8.85 1.27 2.28
CA ILE A 242 -10.30 1.48 2.27
C ILE A 242 -10.94 1.21 3.64
N VAL A 243 -10.53 0.14 4.33
CA VAL A 243 -11.04 -0.20 5.67
C VAL A 243 -10.57 0.82 6.69
N ASP A 244 -9.26 1.09 6.69
CA ASP A 244 -8.61 2.01 7.65
C ASP A 244 -9.18 3.44 7.52
N SER A 245 -9.28 3.96 6.30
CA SER A 245 -9.83 5.29 6.01
C SER A 245 -11.32 5.40 6.33
N CYS A 246 -12.14 4.41 5.95
CA CYS A 246 -13.56 4.43 6.28
C CYS A 246 -13.79 4.39 7.79
N LEU A 247 -13.05 3.55 8.52
CA LEU A 247 -13.17 3.45 9.97
C LEU A 247 -12.68 4.70 10.68
N ALA A 248 -11.56 5.28 10.26
CA ALA A 248 -11.10 6.55 10.81
C ALA A 248 -12.17 7.65 10.64
N PHE A 249 -12.75 7.76 9.44
CA PHE A 249 -13.82 8.74 9.16
C PHE A 249 -15.08 8.48 10.01
N ILE A 250 -15.51 7.22 10.12
CA ILE A 250 -16.70 6.85 10.89
C ILE A 250 -16.48 7.04 12.39
N THR A 251 -15.28 6.73 12.89
CA THR A 251 -14.92 6.93 14.30
C THR A 251 -14.90 8.42 14.64
N GLN A 252 -14.35 9.25 13.76
CA GLN A 252 -14.24 10.69 13.98
C GLN A 252 -15.57 11.44 13.87
N TYR A 253 -16.44 11.08 12.91
CA TYR A 253 -17.64 11.86 12.58
C TYR A 253 -18.96 11.10 12.76
N GLY A 254 -18.92 9.78 12.83
CA GLY A 254 -20.10 8.91 12.74
C GLY A 254 -20.64 8.39 14.06
N LEU A 255 -19.87 8.38 15.15
CA LEU A 255 -20.31 7.82 16.44
C LEU A 255 -21.48 8.59 17.07
N GLY A 256 -21.62 9.86 16.71
CA GLY A 256 -22.77 10.72 17.03
C GLY A 256 -24.05 10.40 16.24
N HIS A 257 -23.91 9.75 15.08
CA HIS A 257 -24.94 9.69 14.06
C HIS A 257 -26.00 8.63 14.37
N GLU A 258 -27.25 9.08 14.52
CA GLU A 258 -28.37 8.20 14.81
C GLU A 258 -28.58 7.18 13.68
N GLY A 259 -28.56 5.89 14.03
CA GLY A 259 -28.73 4.81 13.06
C GLY A 259 -27.54 4.62 12.13
N ILE A 260 -26.32 4.98 12.57
CA ILE A 260 -25.06 4.58 11.95
C ILE A 260 -25.08 3.08 11.57
N TYR A 261 -24.54 2.76 10.39
CA TYR A 261 -24.58 1.43 9.75
C TYR A 261 -25.97 0.88 9.37
N ARG A 262 -27.08 1.46 9.86
CA ARG A 262 -28.47 1.06 9.56
C ARG A 262 -29.09 1.91 8.44
N LYS A 263 -28.87 3.23 8.44
CA LYS A 263 -29.28 4.13 7.36
C LYS A 263 -28.39 3.89 6.13
N ASN A 264 -28.99 3.85 4.94
CA ASN A 264 -28.27 3.61 3.68
C ASN A 264 -27.97 4.93 2.98
N GLY A 265 -26.81 4.98 2.32
CA GLY A 265 -26.39 6.11 1.50
C GLY A 265 -26.95 6.06 0.07
N SER A 266 -26.48 6.99 -0.75
CA SER A 266 -26.85 7.07 -2.16
C SER A 266 -26.08 6.03 -2.98
N ARG A 267 -26.80 5.14 -3.67
CA ARG A 267 -26.19 4.08 -4.51
C ARG A 267 -25.16 4.61 -5.51
N THR A 268 -25.42 5.78 -6.11
CA THR A 268 -24.52 6.40 -7.08
C THR A 268 -23.24 6.90 -6.42
N ARG A 269 -23.34 7.57 -5.26
CA ARG A 269 -22.17 8.08 -4.52
C ARG A 269 -21.34 6.93 -3.96
N ILE A 270 -21.99 5.90 -3.42
CA ILE A 270 -21.32 4.67 -2.96
C ILE A 270 -20.54 4.01 -4.11
N LYS A 271 -21.13 3.93 -5.31
CA LYS A 271 -20.43 3.37 -6.48
C LYS A 271 -19.21 4.20 -6.85
N LEU A 272 -19.37 5.52 -6.96
CA LEU A 272 -18.26 6.41 -7.31
C LEU A 272 -17.12 6.32 -6.30
N LEU A 273 -17.42 6.38 -5.00
CA LEU A 273 -16.42 6.30 -3.95
C LEU A 273 -15.73 4.92 -3.92
N MET A 274 -16.47 3.83 -4.17
CA MET A 274 -15.87 2.50 -4.31
C MET A 274 -14.92 2.43 -5.52
N ASP A 275 -15.29 3.01 -6.65
CA ASP A 275 -14.46 3.04 -7.86
C ASP A 275 -13.19 3.87 -7.64
N GLU A 276 -13.26 4.97 -6.87
CA GLU A 276 -12.10 5.77 -6.45
C GLU A 276 -11.14 4.96 -5.57
N PHE A 277 -11.65 4.25 -4.56
CA PHE A 277 -10.83 3.37 -3.71
C PHE A 277 -10.18 2.23 -4.50
N ARG A 278 -10.91 1.60 -5.44
CA ARG A 278 -10.36 0.53 -6.29
C ARG A 278 -9.27 1.02 -7.24
N LYS A 279 -9.43 2.25 -7.75
CA LYS A 279 -8.44 2.87 -8.64
C LYS A 279 -7.15 3.17 -7.88
N ASP A 280 -7.24 3.90 -6.78
CA ASP A 280 -6.09 4.27 -5.96
C ASP A 280 -6.48 4.76 -4.56
N ALA A 281 -6.68 3.81 -3.63
CA ALA A 281 -7.09 4.10 -2.25
C ALA A 281 -6.18 5.07 -1.51
N ARG A 282 -4.88 5.13 -1.85
CA ARG A 282 -3.89 6.03 -1.21
C ARG A 282 -4.19 7.51 -1.44
N ASN A 283 -4.88 7.81 -2.54
CA ASN A 283 -5.22 9.16 -2.95
C ASN A 283 -6.65 9.58 -2.57
N VAL A 284 -7.43 8.67 -1.98
CA VAL A 284 -8.79 8.98 -1.50
C VAL A 284 -8.71 9.67 -0.14
N LYS A 285 -9.27 10.89 -0.05
CA LYS A 285 -9.31 11.67 1.19
C LYS A 285 -10.76 11.94 1.59
N LEU A 286 -11.24 11.19 2.57
CA LEU A 286 -12.58 11.39 3.12
C LEU A 286 -12.63 12.69 3.95
N ARG A 287 -13.66 13.50 3.73
CA ARG A 287 -13.87 14.81 4.36
C ARG A 287 -15.33 15.03 4.67
N ILE A 288 -15.60 15.64 5.82
CA ILE A 288 -16.95 16.06 6.18
C ILE A 288 -17.42 17.17 5.22
N GLY A 289 -18.69 17.15 4.83
CA GLY A 289 -19.26 18.04 3.82
C GLY A 289 -19.19 17.47 2.39
N ASP A 290 -18.08 16.84 2.03
CA ASP A 290 -17.92 16.17 0.72
C ASP A 290 -18.49 14.75 0.74
N HIS A 291 -18.35 14.05 1.88
CA HIS A 291 -18.74 12.65 2.04
C HIS A 291 -19.77 12.50 3.16
N PHE A 292 -20.84 11.75 2.89
CA PHE A 292 -21.89 11.45 3.87
C PHE A 292 -21.52 10.19 4.66
N ILE A 293 -21.84 10.19 5.96
CA ILE A 293 -21.54 9.07 6.87
C ILE A 293 -22.20 7.78 6.36
N GLU A 294 -23.44 7.86 5.87
CA GLU A 294 -24.16 6.70 5.34
C GLU A 294 -23.46 6.11 4.11
N ASP A 295 -22.94 6.96 3.21
CA ASP A 295 -22.21 6.49 2.03
C ASP A 295 -20.93 5.76 2.43
N VAL A 296 -20.15 6.31 3.38
CA VAL A 296 -18.90 5.70 3.87
C VAL A 296 -19.18 4.37 4.58
N THR A 297 -20.22 4.30 5.42
CA THR A 297 -20.62 3.03 6.05
C THR A 297 -21.04 1.97 5.03
N ASP A 298 -21.73 2.37 3.96
CA ASP A 298 -22.15 1.46 2.90
C ASP A 298 -20.99 1.03 2.00
N VAL A 299 -20.00 1.89 1.75
CA VAL A 299 -18.75 1.52 1.06
C VAL A 299 -18.00 0.46 1.87
N LEU A 300 -17.87 0.64 3.18
CA LEU A 300 -17.19 -0.32 4.05
C LEU A 300 -17.91 -1.69 4.07
N LYS A 301 -19.23 -1.69 4.25
CA LYS A 301 -20.04 -2.93 4.16
C LYS A 301 -19.93 -3.59 2.79
N ARG A 302 -19.98 -2.79 1.72
CA ARG A 302 -19.89 -3.27 0.35
C ARG A 302 -18.53 -3.87 0.05
N PHE A 303 -17.45 -3.29 0.56
CA PHE A 303 -16.10 -3.81 0.42
C PHE A 303 -16.02 -5.25 0.95
N PHE A 304 -16.35 -5.46 2.23
CA PHE A 304 -16.31 -6.81 2.82
C PHE A 304 -17.24 -7.82 2.15
N ARG A 305 -18.34 -7.36 1.54
CA ARG A 305 -19.26 -8.22 0.76
C ARG A 305 -18.72 -8.61 -0.62
N GLU A 306 -17.90 -7.77 -1.24
CA GLU A 306 -17.40 -7.96 -2.60
C GLU A 306 -15.99 -8.55 -2.68
N VAL A 307 -15.33 -8.76 -1.53
CA VAL A 307 -14.05 -9.48 -1.47
C VAL A 307 -14.23 -10.94 -1.91
N ASP A 308 -13.26 -11.46 -2.69
CA ASP A 308 -13.32 -12.81 -3.29
C ASP A 308 -13.39 -13.96 -2.27
N ASP A 309 -12.62 -13.87 -1.18
CA ASP A 309 -12.66 -14.80 -0.05
C ASP A 309 -13.08 -14.02 1.22
N PRO A 310 -14.19 -14.39 1.88
CA PRO A 310 -14.66 -13.68 3.06
C PRO A 310 -13.57 -13.50 4.11
N VAL A 311 -13.71 -12.43 4.90
CA VAL A 311 -12.90 -12.10 6.09
C VAL A 311 -12.69 -13.32 7.01
N PHE A 312 -13.72 -14.17 7.17
CA PHE A 312 -13.66 -15.37 8.01
C PHE A 312 -13.10 -16.61 7.31
N MET A 313 -12.66 -16.48 6.05
CA MET A 313 -12.22 -17.52 5.10
C MET A 313 -13.26 -18.62 4.88
N ALA A 314 -13.64 -18.85 3.62
CA ALA A 314 -14.64 -19.88 3.30
C ALA A 314 -14.24 -21.27 3.83
N ASP A 315 -12.94 -21.59 3.77
CA ASP A 315 -12.39 -22.88 4.21
C ASP A 315 -12.48 -23.11 5.72
N LEU A 316 -12.53 -22.04 6.54
CA LEU A 316 -12.63 -22.13 7.99
C LEU A 316 -14.08 -22.09 8.49
N HIS A 317 -15.05 -21.86 7.61
CA HIS A 317 -16.46 -21.72 7.97
C HIS A 317 -17.02 -22.90 8.79
N PRO A 318 -16.69 -24.18 8.52
CA PRO A 318 -17.13 -25.29 9.37
C PRO A 318 -16.63 -25.19 10.81
N LEU A 319 -15.39 -24.76 11.02
CA LEU A 319 -14.80 -24.57 12.35
C LEU A 319 -15.51 -23.46 13.11
N TRP A 320 -15.83 -22.36 12.44
CA TRP A 320 -16.62 -21.27 13.00
C TRP A 320 -18.01 -21.72 13.44
N GLN A 321 -18.69 -22.52 12.61
CA GLN A 321 -20.01 -23.07 12.95
C GLN A 321 -19.97 -24.03 14.14
N ASP A 322 -18.99 -24.91 14.20
CA ASP A 322 -18.82 -25.85 15.31
C ASP A 322 -18.50 -25.12 16.62
N ALA A 323 -17.66 -24.08 16.56
CA ALA A 323 -17.40 -23.20 17.69
C ALA A 323 -18.70 -22.52 18.17
N ALA A 324 -19.49 -21.97 17.25
CA ALA A 324 -20.75 -21.29 17.58
C ALA A 324 -21.79 -22.19 18.29
N ARG A 325 -21.70 -23.52 18.10
CA ARG A 325 -22.56 -24.51 18.75
C ARG A 325 -22.16 -24.82 20.19
N ILE A 326 -20.96 -24.45 20.64
CA ILE A 326 -20.49 -24.70 22.00
C ILE A 326 -21.36 -23.92 23.01
N PRO A 327 -22.06 -24.59 23.95
CA PRO A 327 -22.93 -23.91 24.91
C PRO A 327 -22.13 -23.06 25.91
N GLN A 328 -21.01 -23.58 26.39
CA GLN A 328 -20.16 -22.90 27.38
C GLN A 328 -19.47 -21.69 26.74
N LYS A 329 -19.83 -20.48 27.18
CA LYS A 329 -19.31 -19.20 26.62
C LYS A 329 -17.78 -19.16 26.59
N ARG A 330 -17.11 -19.50 27.70
CA ARG A 330 -15.63 -19.43 27.77
C ARG A 330 -14.95 -20.35 26.76
N ALA A 331 -15.36 -21.62 26.71
CA ALA A 331 -14.84 -22.58 25.73
C ALA A 331 -15.13 -22.16 24.28
N ARG A 332 -16.28 -21.52 24.03
CA ARG A 332 -16.61 -20.96 22.71
C ARG A 332 -15.68 -19.81 22.32
N LEU A 333 -15.43 -18.86 23.21
CA LEU A 333 -14.51 -17.75 22.97
C LEU A 333 -13.07 -18.25 22.77
N ASP A 334 -12.63 -19.23 23.56
CA ASP A 334 -11.31 -19.85 23.40
C ASP A 334 -11.17 -20.54 22.02
N CYS A 335 -12.25 -21.16 21.53
CA CYS A 335 -12.28 -21.74 20.19
C CYS A 335 -12.21 -20.66 19.08
N TYR A 336 -12.95 -19.54 19.22
CA TYR A 336 -12.82 -18.42 18.30
C TYR A 336 -11.40 -17.84 18.26
N LYS A 337 -10.75 -17.70 19.42
CA LYS A 337 -9.35 -17.27 19.49
C LYS A 337 -8.44 -18.16 18.66
N GLU A 338 -8.61 -19.47 18.79
CA GLU A 338 -7.77 -20.42 18.06
C GLU A 338 -8.00 -20.33 16.55
N ILE A 339 -9.25 -20.22 16.10
CA ILE A 339 -9.55 -20.03 14.68
C ILE A 339 -8.94 -18.72 14.16
N ILE A 340 -9.05 -17.61 14.91
CA ILE A 340 -8.45 -16.32 14.54
C ILE A 340 -6.92 -16.43 14.40
N ARG A 341 -6.26 -17.20 15.27
CA ARG A 341 -4.80 -17.42 15.19
C ARG A 341 -4.37 -18.21 13.95
N THR A 342 -5.26 -19.03 13.38
CA THR A 342 -4.97 -19.76 12.14
C THR A 342 -5.08 -18.91 10.87
N LEU A 343 -5.62 -17.70 10.96
CA LEU A 343 -5.76 -16.80 9.82
C LEU A 343 -4.38 -16.29 9.34
N PRO A 344 -4.16 -16.14 8.02
CA PRO A 344 -2.89 -15.67 7.48
C PRO A 344 -2.57 -14.23 7.92
N GLY A 345 -1.48 -14.06 8.68
CA GLY A 345 -1.00 -12.77 9.22
C GLY A 345 -0.61 -12.92 10.68
N SER A 346 0.67 -12.74 11.01
CA SER A 346 1.16 -12.88 12.40
C SER A 346 0.48 -11.84 13.29
N THR A 347 -0.35 -12.32 14.22
CA THR A 347 -1.34 -11.59 15.05
C THR A 347 -2.63 -11.29 14.31
N GLY A 348 -3.73 -11.90 14.77
CA GLY A 348 -5.04 -11.90 14.13
C GLY A 348 -5.43 -10.52 13.59
N PRO A 349 -5.91 -10.42 12.35
CA PRO A 349 -5.75 -9.18 11.63
C PRO A 349 -6.47 -8.01 12.29
N PRO A 350 -5.86 -6.82 12.38
CA PRO A 350 -6.56 -5.61 12.79
C PRO A 350 -7.82 -5.34 11.94
N TRP A 351 -7.88 -5.84 10.70
CA TRP A 351 -9.10 -5.77 9.89
C TRP A 351 -10.27 -6.63 10.43
N LEU A 352 -10.03 -7.70 11.18
CA LEU A 352 -11.08 -8.47 11.87
C LEU A 352 -11.63 -7.68 13.06
N ARG A 353 -10.75 -7.01 13.83
CA ARG A 353 -11.14 -6.05 14.88
C ARG A 353 -12.05 -4.93 14.30
N SER A 354 -11.65 -4.43 13.15
CA SER A 354 -12.32 -3.41 12.33
C SER A 354 -13.59 -3.89 11.60
N SER A 355 -13.68 -5.16 11.23
CA SER A 355 -14.83 -5.74 10.49
C SER A 355 -15.95 -6.15 11.43
N VAL A 356 -15.59 -6.67 12.62
CA VAL A 356 -16.51 -7.11 13.67
C VAL A 356 -17.41 -5.94 14.13
N THR A 357 -16.91 -4.71 14.21
CA THR A 357 -17.72 -3.51 14.51
C THR A 357 -18.70 -3.11 13.39
N CYS A 358 -18.46 -3.53 12.14
CA CYS A 358 -19.30 -3.18 10.98
C CYS A 358 -20.33 -4.26 10.59
N THR A 359 -20.08 -5.53 10.94
CA THR A 359 -20.94 -6.66 10.55
C THR A 359 -22.24 -6.77 11.37
N GLY A 360 -22.44 -5.90 12.37
CA GLY A 360 -23.69 -5.78 13.13
C GLY A 360 -24.93 -5.41 12.30
N SER A 361 -24.76 -5.03 11.02
CA SER A 361 -25.89 -4.82 10.09
C SER A 361 -25.77 -5.70 8.84
N ARG A 362 -26.31 -6.92 8.97
CA ARG A 362 -26.80 -7.82 7.90
C ARG A 362 -25.85 -8.00 6.70
N SER A 363 -24.78 -8.76 6.91
CA SER A 363 -24.00 -9.37 5.82
C SER A 363 -23.88 -10.89 5.99
N THR A 364 -25.02 -11.55 6.10
CA THR A 364 -25.24 -12.84 5.45
C THR A 364 -26.54 -12.68 4.65
N HIS A 365 -26.82 -13.54 3.68
CA HIS A 365 -28.15 -13.62 3.08
C HIS A 365 -29.21 -14.09 4.12
N GLY A 366 -29.41 -13.34 5.21
CA GLY A 366 -30.50 -13.46 6.18
C GLY A 366 -30.78 -14.85 6.75
N LYS A 367 -29.83 -15.79 6.72
CA LYS A 367 -30.11 -17.22 7.01
C LYS A 367 -29.13 -17.90 7.96
N GLY A 368 -28.00 -17.26 8.28
CA GLY A 368 -26.98 -17.84 9.14
C GLY A 368 -27.13 -17.43 10.61
N GLU A 369 -27.89 -18.19 11.40
CA GLU A 369 -28.03 -17.96 12.85
C GLU A 369 -26.67 -18.03 13.57
N HIS A 370 -25.79 -18.91 13.11
CA HIS A 370 -24.44 -19.07 13.65
C HIS A 370 -23.56 -17.86 13.38
N GLU A 371 -23.59 -17.29 12.18
CA GLU A 371 -22.77 -16.14 11.78
C GLU A 371 -23.15 -14.88 12.56
N VAL A 372 -24.45 -14.66 12.81
CA VAL A 372 -24.92 -13.56 13.67
C VAL A 372 -24.38 -13.74 15.08
N LYS A 373 -24.51 -14.95 15.64
CA LYS A 373 -24.00 -15.26 16.98
C LYS A 373 -22.48 -15.10 17.10
N ILE A 374 -21.73 -15.52 16.07
CA ILE A 374 -20.27 -15.36 16.03
C ILE A 374 -19.92 -13.88 16.09
N VAL A 375 -20.51 -13.05 15.22
CA VAL A 375 -20.24 -11.61 15.19
C VAL A 375 -20.64 -10.95 16.52
N GLU A 376 -21.80 -11.30 17.09
CA GLU A 376 -22.25 -10.79 18.39
C GLU A 376 -21.26 -11.16 19.51
N ASP A 377 -20.86 -12.43 19.62
CA ASP A 377 -19.87 -12.88 20.60
C ASP A 377 -18.51 -12.16 20.41
N LEU A 378 -18.08 -11.92 19.17
CA LEU A 378 -16.81 -11.22 18.87
C LEU A 378 -16.85 -9.74 19.25
N ILE A 379 -17.99 -9.06 19.04
CA ILE A 379 -18.20 -7.66 19.45
C ILE A 379 -18.22 -7.58 20.99
N ASP A 380 -19.11 -8.35 21.63
CA ASP A 380 -19.37 -8.27 23.07
C ASP A 380 -18.17 -8.67 23.92
N ASN A 381 -17.26 -9.48 23.37
CA ASN A 381 -16.09 -10.00 24.07
C ASN A 381 -14.79 -9.58 23.39
N TYR A 382 -14.80 -8.46 22.66
CA TYR A 382 -13.67 -7.95 21.88
C TYR A 382 -12.35 -7.93 22.67
N LEU A 383 -12.36 -7.33 23.87
CA LEU A 383 -11.17 -7.22 24.74
C LEU A 383 -10.57 -8.59 25.05
N HIS A 384 -11.44 -9.55 25.35
CA HIS A 384 -11.02 -10.91 25.67
C HIS A 384 -10.53 -11.64 24.43
N VAL A 385 -11.29 -11.65 23.33
CA VAL A 385 -10.99 -12.45 22.13
C VAL A 385 -9.71 -11.97 21.44
N PHE A 386 -9.47 -10.68 21.41
CA PHE A 386 -8.32 -10.10 20.73
C PHE A 386 -7.11 -9.84 21.63
N ASP A 387 -7.14 -10.33 22.88
CA ASP A 387 -6.07 -10.20 23.87
C ASP A 387 -5.62 -8.71 24.01
N ILE A 388 -6.57 -7.80 24.21
CA ILE A 388 -6.31 -6.37 24.42
C ILE A 388 -5.79 -6.16 25.85
N ASP A 389 -4.67 -5.45 25.99
CA ASP A 389 -4.10 -5.13 27.31
C ASP A 389 -4.88 -4.02 28.05
N GLU A 390 -4.59 -3.87 29.35
CA GLU A 390 -5.29 -2.92 30.23
C GLU A 390 -5.01 -1.45 29.83
N GLU A 391 -3.86 -1.15 29.23
CA GLU A 391 -3.48 0.19 28.78
C GLU A 391 -4.34 0.62 27.59
N HIS A 392 -4.42 -0.22 26.55
CA HIS A 392 -5.28 0.01 25.40
C HIS A 392 -6.77 0.01 25.79
N GLN A 393 -7.18 -0.84 26.74
CA GLN A 393 -8.54 -0.81 27.26
C GLN A 393 -8.86 0.54 27.90
N THR A 394 -7.98 1.06 28.75
CA THR A 394 -8.16 2.37 29.40
C THR A 394 -8.25 3.48 28.36
N GLN A 395 -7.42 3.43 27.31
CA GLN A 395 -7.48 4.38 26.21
C GLN A 395 -8.84 4.33 25.47
N ILE A 396 -9.33 3.13 25.14
CA ILE A 396 -10.65 2.95 24.49
C ILE A 396 -11.76 3.53 25.38
N GLU A 397 -11.73 3.26 26.69
CA GLU A 397 -12.72 3.77 27.65
C GLU A 397 -12.70 5.31 27.73
N LEU A 398 -11.51 5.91 27.75
CA LEU A 398 -11.34 7.37 27.71
C LEU A 398 -11.86 7.97 26.41
N GLU A 399 -11.53 7.39 25.26
CA GLU A 399 -12.01 7.85 23.95
C GLU A 399 -13.54 7.77 23.87
N VAL A 400 -14.14 6.65 24.28
CA VAL A 400 -15.60 6.47 24.31
C VAL A 400 -16.25 7.46 25.27
N SER A 401 -15.67 7.69 26.45
CA SER A 401 -16.15 8.68 27.43
C SER A 401 -16.13 10.08 26.83
N LEU A 402 -15.05 10.49 26.17
CA LEU A 402 -14.95 11.78 25.51
C LEU A 402 -16.01 11.90 24.41
N ILE A 403 -16.12 10.92 23.53
CA ILE A 403 -17.10 10.93 22.42
C ILE A 403 -18.55 11.02 22.94
N THR A 404 -18.90 10.28 24.00
CA THR A 404 -20.26 10.26 24.54
C THR A 404 -20.62 11.54 25.29
N THR A 405 -19.65 12.13 26.00
CA THR A 405 -19.85 13.39 26.74
C THR A 405 -19.95 14.59 25.79
N TRP A 406 -19.36 14.50 24.59
CA TRP A 406 -19.30 15.61 23.62
C TRP A 406 -20.51 15.65 22.67
N LYS A 407 -21.46 14.70 22.76
CA LYS A 407 -22.72 14.72 22.02
C LYS A 407 -23.60 15.95 22.33
N ASP A 408 -23.39 16.60 23.48
CA ASP A 408 -24.18 17.74 23.93
C ASP A 408 -23.59 19.11 23.52
N THR A 409 -22.42 19.13 22.88
CA THR A 409 -21.79 20.38 22.39
C THR A 409 -22.00 20.48 20.89
N GLN A 410 -22.71 21.54 20.45
CA GLN A 410 -22.92 21.86 19.04
C GLN A 410 -21.61 21.72 18.24
N LEU A 411 -21.65 20.91 17.18
CA LEU A 411 -20.52 20.67 16.27
C LEU A 411 -20.08 21.99 15.60
N SER A 412 -18.96 22.55 16.06
CA SER A 412 -18.28 23.67 15.38
C SER A 412 -17.58 23.22 14.08
N GLN A 413 -17.47 24.18 13.16
CA GLN A 413 -16.98 24.05 11.79
C GLN A 413 -15.55 23.49 11.67
N ALA A 414 -15.26 22.90 10.51
CA ALA A 414 -13.96 22.35 10.14
C ALA A 414 -12.78 23.29 10.43
N GLY A 415 -11.71 22.73 11.00
CA GLY A 415 -10.46 23.43 11.29
C GLY A 415 -9.76 22.96 12.56
N ASP A 416 -10.50 22.31 13.45
CA ASP A 416 -9.99 21.98 14.78
C ASP A 416 -8.97 20.82 14.77
N LEU A 417 -7.83 21.03 15.43
CA LEU A 417 -6.74 20.06 15.61
C LEU A 417 -6.85 19.40 16.97
N ILE A 418 -6.55 18.10 17.06
CA ILE A 418 -6.34 17.43 18.35
C ILE A 418 -4.83 17.43 18.59
N ILE A 419 -4.40 18.08 19.66
CA ILE A 419 -2.98 18.15 20.03
C ILE A 419 -2.78 17.65 21.45
N GLU A 420 -1.56 17.17 21.71
CA GLU A 420 -1.08 16.86 23.05
C GLU A 420 -0.38 18.09 23.62
N VAL A 421 -0.79 18.51 24.82
CA VAL A 421 -0.21 19.62 25.55
C VAL A 421 0.31 19.11 26.89
N TYR A 422 1.53 19.48 27.23
CA TYR A 422 2.28 19.00 28.38
C TYR A 422 2.49 20.12 29.39
N LEU A 423 2.06 19.90 30.64
CA LEU A 423 2.27 20.84 31.74
C LEU A 423 3.69 20.70 32.31
N GLU A 424 4.53 21.72 32.18
CA GLU A 424 5.94 21.84 32.64
C GLU A 424 6.94 20.84 32.03
N ARG A 425 6.60 19.55 31.97
CA ARG A 425 7.46 18.43 31.56
C ARG A 425 6.76 17.58 30.52
N LYS A 426 7.51 17.18 29.49
CA LYS A 426 7.07 16.26 28.44
C LYS A 426 7.10 14.82 28.97
N ASN A 427 6.13 14.46 29.80
CA ASN A 427 5.93 13.10 30.30
C ASN A 427 4.42 12.74 30.29
N PRO A 428 4.06 11.44 30.34
CA PRO A 428 2.67 11.01 30.26
C PRO A 428 1.80 11.57 31.40
N ASP A 429 2.37 11.70 32.60
CA ASP A 429 1.66 12.21 33.78
C ASP A 429 1.25 13.68 33.64
N CYS A 430 1.93 14.45 32.79
CA CYS A 430 1.64 15.88 32.53
C CYS A 430 1.00 16.15 31.16
N CYS A 431 0.69 15.12 30.37
CA CYS A 431 0.06 15.25 29.06
C CYS A 431 -1.46 15.45 29.15
N ILE A 432 -2.01 16.32 28.32
CA ILE A 432 -3.45 16.49 28.08
C ILE A 432 -3.68 16.53 26.58
N THR A 433 -4.55 15.66 26.11
CA THR A 433 -5.03 15.72 24.74
C THR A 433 -6.24 16.64 24.68
N LEU A 434 -6.17 17.72 23.91
CA LEU A 434 -7.29 18.64 23.73
C LEU A 434 -7.46 19.09 22.28
N LYS A 435 -8.70 19.51 22.01
CA LYS A 435 -9.12 20.02 20.72
C LYS A 435 -8.92 21.53 20.65
N VAL A 436 -8.16 21.97 19.65
CA VAL A 436 -7.78 23.36 19.43
C VAL A 436 -8.39 23.84 18.13
N SER A 437 -9.24 24.87 18.22
CA SER A 437 -9.82 25.52 17.04
C SER A 437 -8.79 26.43 16.36
N PRO A 438 -8.85 26.64 15.03
CA PRO A 438 -8.02 27.65 14.35
C PRO A 438 -8.20 29.06 14.91
N SER A 439 -9.32 29.32 15.59
CA SER A 439 -9.62 30.60 16.23
C SER A 439 -9.22 30.66 17.71
N MET A 440 -8.76 29.55 18.29
CA MET A 440 -8.39 29.47 19.71
C MET A 440 -7.06 30.17 19.94
N SER A 441 -7.05 31.11 20.88
CA SER A 441 -5.83 31.80 21.29
C SER A 441 -4.99 30.94 22.25
N ALA A 442 -3.68 31.22 22.33
CA ALA A 442 -2.79 30.56 23.28
C ALA A 442 -3.21 30.77 24.75
N GLU A 443 -3.82 31.91 25.07
CA GLU A 443 -4.35 32.20 26.40
C GLU A 443 -5.57 31.33 26.74
N GLU A 444 -6.51 31.19 25.80
CA GLU A 444 -7.66 30.29 25.97
C GLU A 444 -7.22 28.83 26.11
N LEU A 445 -6.24 28.40 25.32
CA LEU A 445 -5.63 27.07 25.41
C LEU A 445 -5.03 26.83 26.81
N THR A 446 -4.23 27.78 27.29
CA THR A 446 -3.58 27.73 28.61
C THR A 446 -4.61 27.61 29.72
N ASN A 447 -5.60 28.51 29.74
CA ASN A 447 -6.64 28.52 30.76
C ASN A 447 -7.46 27.22 30.78
N GLN A 448 -7.73 26.65 29.60
CA GLN A 448 -8.44 25.38 29.47
C GLN A 448 -7.63 24.21 30.03
N VAL A 449 -6.32 24.16 29.75
CA VAL A 449 -5.41 23.14 30.29
C VAL A 449 -5.30 23.23 31.82
N LEU A 450 -5.15 24.44 32.37
CA LEU A 450 -5.09 24.65 33.83
C LEU A 450 -6.37 24.24 34.53
N PHE A 451 -7.52 24.56 33.93
CA PHE A 451 -8.82 24.12 34.42
C PHE A 451 -8.94 22.60 34.43
N MET A 452 -8.53 21.92 33.35
CA MET A 452 -8.57 20.45 33.25
C MET A 452 -7.63 19.75 34.25
N ARG A 453 -6.51 20.37 34.64
CA ARG A 453 -5.60 19.87 35.68
C ARG A 453 -5.95 20.29 37.09
N ASN A 454 -7.06 21.01 37.27
CA ASN A 454 -7.49 21.54 38.56
C ASN A 454 -6.38 22.38 39.24
N VAL A 455 -5.59 23.11 38.43
CA VAL A 455 -4.56 24.04 38.93
C VAL A 455 -5.28 25.34 39.31
N PRO A 456 -5.27 25.74 40.60
CA PRO A 456 -5.99 26.92 41.03
C PRO A 456 -5.35 28.19 40.44
N PRO A 457 -6.15 29.18 40.00
CA PRO A 457 -5.61 30.46 39.57
C PRO A 457 -5.02 31.20 40.78
N ALA A 458 -3.71 31.12 40.96
CA ALA A 458 -3.01 31.95 41.94
C ALA A 458 -2.78 33.34 41.34
N GLU A 459 -2.99 34.41 42.12
CA GLU A 459 -2.89 35.82 41.66
C GLU A 459 -1.51 36.23 41.08
N ARG A 460 -0.52 35.33 41.06
CA ARG A 460 0.85 35.60 40.57
C ARG A 460 1.45 34.50 39.67
N ASP A 461 0.72 33.44 39.34
CA ASP A 461 1.26 32.37 38.48
C ASP A 461 0.96 32.67 37.02
N VAL A 462 2.00 33.06 36.27
CA VAL A 462 1.93 33.36 34.84
C VAL A 462 2.45 32.16 34.05
N TRP A 463 1.65 31.67 33.09
CA TRP A 463 1.93 30.49 32.28
C TRP A 463 2.29 30.88 30.84
N MET A 464 3.37 30.30 30.32
CA MET A 464 3.84 30.51 28.94
C MET A 464 3.56 29.27 28.08
N THR A 465 3.18 29.46 26.82
CA THR A 465 2.89 28.37 25.88
C THR A 465 3.93 28.30 24.76
N PHE A 466 4.51 27.11 24.56
CA PHE A 466 5.52 26.84 23.54
C PHE A 466 5.05 25.76 22.58
N GLU A 467 5.55 25.79 21.35
CA GLU A 467 5.52 24.64 20.46
C GLU A 467 6.63 23.65 20.83
N VAL A 468 6.40 22.34 20.72
CA VAL A 468 7.43 21.30 20.95
C VAL A 468 7.87 20.70 19.63
N LEU A 469 9.18 20.78 19.36
CA LEU A 469 9.80 20.18 18.17
C LEU A 469 10.00 18.66 18.34
N GLU A 470 10.15 17.95 17.22
CA GLU A 470 10.24 16.47 17.18
C GLU A 470 11.38 15.89 18.06
N ASP A 471 12.43 16.66 18.30
CA ASP A 471 13.58 16.29 19.15
C ASP A 471 13.40 16.63 20.64
N GLY A 472 12.23 17.16 21.02
CA GLY A 472 11.89 17.52 22.40
C GLY A 472 12.40 18.89 22.85
N GLN A 473 12.99 19.67 21.95
CA GLN A 473 13.33 21.07 22.20
C GLN A 473 12.09 21.97 22.12
N LEU A 474 12.11 23.09 22.84
CA LEU A 474 11.07 24.11 22.73
C LEU A 474 11.29 24.91 21.45
N GLY A 475 10.26 24.96 20.61
CA GLY A 475 10.18 25.72 19.38
C GLY A 475 9.74 27.16 19.63
N GLU A 476 8.87 27.69 18.77
CA GLU A 476 8.45 29.09 18.82
C GLU A 476 7.55 29.37 20.03
N GLU A 477 7.75 30.53 20.68
CA GLU A 477 6.92 31.01 21.79
C GLU A 477 5.60 31.57 21.22
N LEU A 478 4.47 30.98 21.62
CA LEU A 478 3.16 31.33 21.08
C LEU A 478 2.52 32.53 21.82
N SER A 479 2.98 32.85 23.04
CA SER A 479 2.61 34.06 23.80
C SER A 479 3.62 34.37 24.91
N SER A 480 3.86 35.67 25.22
CA SER A 480 4.91 36.12 26.17
C SER A 480 4.42 37.05 27.30
N CYS A 481 4.99 36.88 28.50
CA CYS A 481 5.34 37.89 29.52
C CYS A 481 6.13 37.19 30.68
N PRO A 482 7.06 37.86 31.39
CA PRO A 482 8.29 37.21 31.90
C PRO A 482 8.14 36.41 33.21
N TYR A 483 8.43 35.09 33.13
CA TYR A 483 8.60 34.01 34.16
C TYR A 483 7.37 33.76 35.10
N GLU A 484 6.96 32.54 35.51
CA GLU A 484 7.71 31.41 36.09
C GLU A 484 7.19 29.98 35.72
N ASN A 485 6.11 29.79 34.92
CA ASN A 485 5.57 28.44 34.60
C ASN A 485 5.46 28.15 33.08
N VAL A 486 5.65 26.88 32.67
CA VAL A 486 5.79 26.47 31.25
C VAL A 486 4.72 25.45 30.84
N LEU A 487 4.04 25.72 29.73
CA LEU A 487 3.12 24.86 28.98
C LEU A 487 3.79 24.50 27.65
N LYS A 488 3.89 23.22 27.33
CA LYS A 488 4.65 22.69 26.19
C LYS A 488 3.75 21.96 25.21
#